data_AF-A0A9P7WSD7-F1
#
_entry.id   AF-A0A9P7WSD7-F1
#
_cell.length_a   1.000
_cell.length_b   1.000
_cell.length_c   1.000
_cell.angle_alpha   90.00
_cell.angle_beta   90.00
_cell.angle_gamma   90.00
#
_symmetry.space_group_name_H-M   'P 1'
#
loop_
_entity.id
_entity.type
_entity.pdbx_description
1 polymer ?
#
loop_
_entity_poly.entity_id
_entity_poly.type
_entity_poly.pdbx_seq_one_letter_code
_entity_poly.pdbx_strand_id
1 'polypeptide(L)'
;MQEYERLHHDDGKRGKAENEGKTLDDLVYGFIEVANETMCRPIRALTEARGFELRKHILASFGGAGGQHACEIAKILGMKRIVIHRHSSILSAYGLSLADRAIEKQEPCSTSISKETLPHLVSRLDALTSTVFWELASQGFGGERAKIERYLNMRWEGTDTALMILGSEKSGASGKTGTAGHAQEDEKEDYETEFKRAYKEEFGFLLEGKKITVDDIKVRGIGKTYASLPATPFQALRNIQSNLRPAPEAKISFHTSVYFAPPARRVEKTPVWPLADLEIGETLNGPAMIIDDTQTIVIVPGAKVIVMEECLLILLDGDVGLTGKPGDAKES
;
A
#
# COMPACT_ATOMS: atom_id res chain seq x y z
N MET A 1 29.26 -14.92 -28.50
CA MET A 1 30.69 -15.24 -28.29
C MET A 1 31.61 -14.33 -29.09
N GLN A 2 31.40 -14.14 -30.40
CA GLN A 2 32.26 -13.27 -31.24
C GLN A 2 32.21 -11.76 -30.89
N GLU A 3 31.13 -11.26 -30.29
CA GLU A 3 31.08 -9.88 -29.77
C GLU A 3 31.79 -9.69 -28.43
N TYR A 4 31.96 -10.76 -27.65
CA TYR A 4 32.69 -10.73 -26.38
C TYR A 4 34.20 -10.59 -26.62
N GLU A 5 34.72 -11.24 -27.67
CA GLU A 5 36.13 -11.12 -28.06
C GLU A 5 36.50 -9.75 -28.64
N ARG A 6 35.55 -9.03 -29.25
CA ARG A 6 35.81 -7.67 -29.80
C ARG A 6 35.98 -6.61 -28.73
N LEU A 7 35.28 -6.72 -27.61
CA LEU A 7 35.40 -5.77 -26.50
C LEU A 7 36.72 -5.89 -25.74
N HIS A 8 37.42 -7.03 -25.82
CA HIS A 8 38.67 -7.25 -25.10
C HIS A 8 39.94 -6.78 -25.84
N HIS A 9 39.83 -6.35 -27.11
CA HIS A 9 41.01 -5.98 -27.89
C HIS A 9 41.35 -4.47 -27.85
N ASP A 10 40.45 -3.59 -27.38
CA ASP A 10 40.63 -2.13 -27.46
C ASP A 10 40.88 -1.42 -26.10
N ASP A 11 40.74 -2.12 -24.97
CA ASP A 11 40.92 -1.52 -23.62
C ASP A 11 42.34 -1.69 -23.04
N GLY A 12 43.33 -1.74 -23.92
CA GLY A 12 44.74 -1.83 -23.54
C GLY A 12 45.33 -0.48 -23.11
N LYS A 13 44.88 0.13 -21.99
CA LYS A 13 45.73 0.94 -21.04
C LYS A 13 45.05 1.81 -19.96
N ARG A 14 43.74 1.79 -19.72
CA ARG A 14 43.14 2.55 -18.59
C ARG A 14 42.04 1.75 -17.89
N GLY A 15 42.36 1.13 -16.75
CA GLY A 15 41.36 0.45 -15.90
C GLY A 15 41.85 -0.81 -15.16
N LYS A 16 43.12 -1.18 -15.29
CA LYS A 16 43.62 -2.51 -14.92
C LYS A 16 43.98 -2.73 -13.44
N ALA A 17 43.37 -2.01 -12.48
CA ALA A 17 43.81 -2.08 -11.07
C ALA A 17 42.72 -2.32 -10.00
N GLU A 18 41.43 -2.50 -10.33
CA GLU A 18 40.39 -2.77 -9.30
C GLU A 18 39.46 -3.97 -9.57
N ASN A 19 39.63 -4.69 -10.69
CA ASN A 19 38.71 -5.76 -11.09
C ASN A 19 39.29 -7.19 -10.96
N GLU A 20 40.44 -7.35 -10.31
CA GLU A 20 41.05 -8.67 -10.12
C GLU A 20 40.31 -9.43 -9.01
N GLY A 21 39.37 -10.31 -9.40
CA GLY A 21 38.73 -11.28 -8.50
C GLY A 21 37.21 -11.42 -8.63
N LYS A 22 36.53 -10.60 -9.43
CA LYS A 22 35.08 -10.72 -9.66
C LYS A 22 34.78 -11.62 -10.85
N THR A 23 33.88 -12.58 -10.68
CA THR A 23 33.37 -13.42 -11.78
C THR A 23 32.41 -12.61 -12.67
N LEU A 24 32.10 -13.10 -13.88
CA LEU A 24 31.06 -12.50 -14.72
C LEU A 24 29.72 -12.44 -13.99
N ASP A 25 29.38 -13.47 -13.22
CA ASP A 25 28.18 -13.50 -12.41
C ASP A 25 28.17 -12.41 -11.33
N ASP A 26 29.29 -12.20 -10.64
CA ASP A 26 29.43 -11.11 -9.66
C ASP A 26 29.24 -9.73 -10.32
N LEU A 27 29.75 -9.55 -11.54
CA LEU A 27 29.58 -8.31 -12.30
C LEU A 27 28.12 -8.09 -12.70
N VAL A 28 27.46 -9.11 -13.25
CA VAL A 28 26.04 -9.02 -13.66
C VAL A 28 25.15 -8.79 -12.45
N TYR A 29 25.40 -9.49 -11.36
CA TYR A 29 24.67 -9.31 -10.11
C TYR A 29 24.85 -7.89 -9.54
N GLY A 30 26.04 -7.29 -9.69
CA GLY A 30 26.28 -5.90 -9.30
C GLY A 30 25.34 -4.89 -9.98
N PHE A 31 24.89 -5.13 -11.22
CA PHE A 31 23.87 -4.28 -11.84
C PHE A 31 22.52 -4.39 -11.14
N ILE A 32 22.15 -5.60 -10.68
CA ILE A 32 20.93 -5.82 -9.90
C ILE A 32 21.02 -5.10 -8.54
N GLU A 33 22.19 -5.15 -7.88
CA GLU A 33 22.43 -4.42 -6.63
C GLU A 33 22.24 -2.90 -6.81
N VAL A 34 22.81 -2.33 -7.87
CA VAL A 34 22.65 -0.90 -8.19
C VAL A 34 21.20 -0.55 -8.47
N ALA A 35 20.48 -1.39 -9.22
CA ALA A 35 19.05 -1.19 -9.49
C ALA A 35 18.22 -1.23 -8.20
N ASN A 36 18.48 -2.21 -7.32
CA ASN A 36 17.80 -2.34 -6.04
C ASN A 36 18.04 -1.14 -5.13
N GLU A 37 19.29 -0.67 -4.99
CA GLU A 37 19.58 0.52 -4.18
C GLU A 37 18.89 1.77 -4.76
N THR A 38 18.87 1.89 -6.08
CA THR A 38 18.18 3.00 -6.76
C THR A 38 16.68 3.00 -6.46
N MET A 39 16.03 1.84 -6.46
CA MET A 39 14.61 1.70 -6.09
C MET A 39 14.36 1.91 -4.59
N CYS A 40 15.31 1.58 -3.72
CA CYS A 40 15.18 1.77 -2.27
C CYS A 40 15.23 3.24 -1.84
N ARG A 41 16.03 4.08 -2.52
CA ARG A 41 16.18 5.51 -2.19
C ARG A 41 14.85 6.28 -2.08
N PRO A 42 13.94 6.27 -3.07
CA PRO A 42 12.67 6.98 -2.96
C PRO A 42 11.75 6.39 -1.88
N ILE A 43 11.76 5.08 -1.66
CA ILE A 43 10.98 4.43 -0.60
C ILE A 43 11.44 4.94 0.77
N ARG A 44 12.76 4.91 1.02
CA ARG A 44 13.38 5.41 2.25
C ARG A 44 13.05 6.88 2.49
N ALA A 45 13.28 7.73 1.48
CA ALA A 45 13.05 9.17 1.59
C ALA A 45 11.59 9.51 1.93
N LEU A 46 10.62 8.89 1.24
CA LEU A 46 9.19 9.17 1.46
C LEU A 46 8.70 8.68 2.83
N THR A 47 9.14 7.49 3.25
CA THR A 47 8.73 6.93 4.55
C THR A 47 9.33 7.70 5.72
N GLU A 48 10.64 8.03 5.66
CA GLU A 48 11.31 8.79 6.72
C GLU A 48 10.84 10.24 6.79
N ALA A 49 10.54 10.88 5.64
CA ALA A 49 9.99 12.24 5.61
C ALA A 49 8.63 12.35 6.33
N ARG A 50 7.88 11.24 6.43
CA ARG A 50 6.64 11.14 7.20
C ARG A 50 6.86 10.70 8.65
N GLY A 51 8.11 10.60 9.11
CA GLY A 51 8.46 10.21 10.49
C GLY A 51 8.34 8.71 10.78
N PHE A 52 8.18 7.87 9.76
CA PHE A 52 7.96 6.43 9.93
C PHE A 52 9.24 5.60 9.87
N GLU A 53 9.34 4.57 10.72
CA GLU A 53 10.46 3.63 10.72
C GLU A 53 10.25 2.51 9.68
N LEU A 54 11.14 2.42 8.69
CA LEU A 54 11.06 1.43 7.60
C LEU A 54 10.91 -0.02 8.06
N ARG A 55 11.67 -0.44 9.09
CA ARG A 55 11.71 -1.84 9.55
C ARG A 55 10.38 -2.36 10.08
N LYS A 56 9.48 -1.46 10.49
CA LYS A 56 8.14 -1.79 10.99
C LYS A 56 7.12 -2.05 9.87
N HIS A 57 7.48 -1.74 8.62
CA HIS A 57 6.59 -1.88 7.48
C HIS A 57 6.67 -3.26 6.83
N ILE A 58 5.63 -3.58 6.07
CA ILE A 58 5.59 -4.72 5.16
C ILE A 58 5.74 -4.19 3.74
N LEU A 59 6.64 -4.79 2.96
CA LEU A 59 6.80 -4.43 1.56
C LEU A 59 5.65 -5.06 0.75
N ALA A 60 4.72 -4.24 0.27
CA ALA A 60 3.78 -4.67 -0.77
C ALA A 60 4.45 -4.55 -2.14
N SER A 61 4.70 -5.68 -2.80
CA SER A 61 5.38 -5.72 -4.09
C SER A 61 4.43 -6.17 -5.20
N PHE A 62 4.43 -5.42 -6.31
CA PHE A 62 3.59 -5.66 -7.48
C PHE A 62 4.25 -5.15 -8.76
N GLY A 63 3.60 -5.37 -9.90
CA GLY A 63 4.15 -5.20 -11.23
C GLY A 63 4.93 -6.44 -11.69
N GLY A 64 5.03 -6.65 -13.01
CA GLY A 64 5.62 -7.88 -13.58
C GLY A 64 7.06 -8.16 -13.14
N ALA A 65 7.84 -7.12 -12.87
CA ALA A 65 9.22 -7.24 -12.36
C ALA A 65 9.32 -7.13 -10.82
N GLY A 66 8.27 -6.71 -10.12
CA GLY A 66 8.35 -6.42 -8.67
C GLY A 66 8.80 -7.64 -7.86
N GLY A 67 8.22 -8.81 -8.14
CA GLY A 67 8.56 -10.07 -7.48
C GLY A 67 10.01 -10.52 -7.66
N GLN A 68 10.73 -10.02 -8.67
CA GLN A 68 12.14 -10.35 -8.91
C GLN A 68 13.07 -9.61 -7.95
N HIS A 69 12.69 -8.40 -7.54
CA HIS A 69 13.49 -7.51 -6.69
C HIS A 69 13.04 -7.50 -5.22
N ALA A 70 11.82 -7.97 -4.94
CA ALA A 70 11.15 -7.78 -3.66
C ALA A 70 11.98 -8.23 -2.45
N CYS A 71 12.58 -9.43 -2.50
CA CYS A 71 13.36 -9.98 -1.39
C CYS A 71 14.57 -9.10 -1.05
N GLU A 72 15.34 -8.69 -2.05
CA GLU A 72 16.55 -7.88 -1.84
C GLU A 72 16.22 -6.43 -1.47
N ILE A 73 15.18 -5.84 -2.07
CA ILE A 73 14.67 -4.51 -1.66
C ILE A 73 14.26 -4.53 -0.18
N ALA A 74 13.47 -5.54 0.24
CA ALA A 74 13.05 -5.67 1.63
C ALA A 74 14.25 -5.80 2.58
N LYS A 75 15.27 -6.59 2.22
CA LYS A 75 16.52 -6.70 2.99
C LYS A 75 17.24 -5.35 3.12
N ILE A 76 17.42 -4.60 2.02
CA ILE A 76 18.08 -3.29 2.01
C ILE A 76 17.33 -2.28 2.90
N LEU A 77 16.00 -2.32 2.87
CA LEU A 77 15.14 -1.46 3.71
C LEU A 77 15.00 -1.96 5.15
N GLY A 78 15.55 -3.14 5.47
CA GLY A 78 15.45 -3.76 6.79
C GLY A 78 14.06 -4.28 7.15
N MET A 79 13.19 -4.48 6.16
CA MET A 79 11.86 -5.06 6.31
C MET A 79 11.97 -6.59 6.36
N LYS A 80 11.11 -7.23 7.15
CA LYS A 80 11.11 -8.70 7.32
C LYS A 80 10.02 -9.43 6.54
N ARG A 81 9.03 -8.69 6.05
CA ARG A 81 7.81 -9.24 5.46
C ARG A 81 7.53 -8.60 4.13
N ILE A 82 7.12 -9.42 3.18
CA ILE A 82 6.74 -9.00 1.84
C ILE A 82 5.39 -9.62 1.53
N VAL A 83 4.48 -8.83 0.98
CA VAL A 83 3.20 -9.32 0.46
C VAL A 83 3.20 -9.12 -1.05
N ILE A 84 2.95 -10.20 -1.79
CA ILE A 84 2.81 -10.18 -3.24
C ILE A 84 1.43 -10.73 -3.59
N HIS A 85 0.57 -9.90 -4.17
CA HIS A 85 -0.75 -10.35 -4.62
C HIS A 85 -0.64 -11.43 -5.69
N ARG A 86 -1.57 -12.39 -5.76
CA ARG A 86 -1.55 -13.42 -6.83
C ARG A 86 -1.65 -12.81 -8.23
N HIS A 87 -2.25 -11.63 -8.34
CA HIS A 87 -2.36 -10.82 -9.56
C HIS A 87 -1.37 -9.65 -9.59
N SER A 88 -0.17 -9.78 -8.98
CA SER A 88 0.73 -8.64 -8.80
C SER A 88 1.11 -7.94 -10.10
N SER A 89 1.28 -8.68 -11.20
CA SER A 89 1.59 -8.16 -12.54
C SER A 89 0.52 -7.20 -13.09
N ILE A 90 -0.75 -7.44 -12.77
CA ILE A 90 -1.92 -6.70 -13.25
C ILE A 90 -2.67 -5.98 -12.13
N LEU A 91 -2.01 -5.77 -10.98
CA LEU A 91 -2.65 -5.32 -9.75
C LEU A 91 -3.36 -3.97 -9.91
N SER A 92 -2.88 -3.10 -10.80
CA SER A 92 -3.53 -1.82 -11.12
C SER A 92 -4.91 -2.01 -11.77
N ALA A 93 -5.04 -2.95 -12.71
CA ALA A 93 -6.32 -3.24 -13.36
C ALA A 93 -7.29 -3.93 -12.38
N TYR A 94 -6.77 -4.84 -11.57
CA TYR A 94 -7.54 -5.46 -10.49
C TYR A 94 -8.04 -4.43 -9.47
N GLY A 95 -7.17 -3.53 -9.01
CA GLY A 95 -7.54 -2.45 -8.09
C GLY A 95 -8.59 -1.50 -8.67
N LEU A 96 -8.52 -1.19 -9.96
CA LEU A 96 -9.55 -0.40 -10.65
C LEU A 96 -10.91 -1.12 -10.66
N SER A 97 -10.92 -2.44 -10.84
CA SER A 97 -12.15 -3.23 -10.81
C SER A 97 -12.79 -3.29 -9.41
N LEU A 98 -11.96 -3.21 -8.37
CA LEU A 98 -12.39 -3.21 -6.96
C LEU A 98 -12.79 -1.83 -6.44
N ALA A 99 -12.45 -0.75 -7.15
CA ALA A 99 -12.61 0.60 -6.66
C ALA A 99 -14.08 0.98 -6.46
N ASP A 100 -14.36 1.66 -5.35
CA ASP A 100 -15.64 2.31 -5.14
C ASP A 100 -15.82 3.49 -6.10
N ARG A 101 -17.07 3.77 -6.45
CA ARG A 101 -17.39 4.93 -7.28
C ARG A 101 -17.35 6.20 -6.45
N ALA A 102 -16.37 7.07 -6.68
CA ALA A 102 -16.31 8.37 -6.02
C ALA A 102 -16.87 9.50 -6.90
N ILE A 103 -17.72 10.35 -6.33
CA ILE A 103 -18.18 11.61 -6.92
C ILE A 103 -17.84 12.74 -5.96
N GLU A 104 -17.20 13.79 -6.45
CA GLU A 104 -16.84 14.94 -5.64
C GLU A 104 -17.43 16.22 -6.22
N LYS A 105 -18.00 17.06 -5.36
CA LYS A 105 -18.41 18.42 -5.67
C LYS A 105 -17.81 19.37 -4.65
N GLN A 106 -17.37 20.52 -5.11
CA GLN A 106 -16.67 21.50 -4.30
C GLN A 106 -17.11 22.89 -4.71
N GLU A 107 -17.19 23.80 -3.73
CA GLU A 107 -17.46 25.21 -3.97
C GLU A 107 -16.49 26.09 -3.17
N PRO A 108 -15.99 27.19 -3.75
CA PRO A 108 -15.12 28.12 -3.04
C PRO A 108 -15.81 28.74 -1.82
N CYS A 109 -15.03 29.05 -0.80
CA CYS A 109 -15.45 29.75 0.39
C CYS A 109 -14.35 30.72 0.83
N SER A 110 -14.70 31.75 1.58
CA SER A 110 -13.72 32.62 2.20
C SER A 110 -14.35 33.20 3.46
N THR A 111 -14.52 32.30 4.43
CA THR A 111 -15.28 32.58 5.64
C THR A 111 -14.54 32.04 6.85
N SER A 112 -14.39 32.86 7.89
CA SER A 112 -13.90 32.37 9.17
C SER A 112 -14.95 31.48 9.83
N ILE A 113 -14.56 30.31 10.30
CA ILE A 113 -15.47 29.42 11.03
C ILE A 113 -15.78 30.01 12.41
N SER A 114 -17.05 30.00 12.77
CA SER A 114 -17.58 30.53 14.04
C SER A 114 -18.97 29.95 14.28
N LYS A 115 -19.55 30.17 15.46
CA LYS A 115 -20.90 29.72 15.77
C LYS A 115 -21.95 30.38 14.87
N GLU A 116 -21.67 31.59 14.39
CA GLU A 116 -22.54 32.39 13.54
C GLU A 116 -22.47 31.97 12.07
N THR A 117 -21.29 31.57 11.58
CA THR A 117 -21.05 31.21 10.18
C THR A 117 -21.27 29.72 9.89
N LEU A 118 -21.13 28.86 10.90
CA LEU A 118 -21.29 27.41 10.75
C LEU A 118 -22.65 27.01 10.15
N PRO A 119 -23.81 27.57 10.55
CA PRO A 119 -25.09 27.22 9.94
C PRO A 119 -25.14 27.48 8.43
N HIS A 120 -24.48 28.53 7.94
CA HIS A 120 -24.41 28.83 6.52
C HIS A 120 -23.51 27.84 5.77
N LEU A 121 -22.36 27.46 6.35
CA LEU A 121 -21.47 26.43 5.78
C LEU A 121 -22.19 25.08 5.69
N VAL A 122 -22.87 24.68 6.75
CA VAL A 122 -23.68 23.44 6.81
C VAL A 122 -24.77 23.44 5.73
N SER A 123 -25.51 24.55 5.58
CA SER A 123 -26.54 24.66 4.54
C SER A 123 -25.98 24.49 3.12
N ARG A 124 -24.78 25.01 2.84
CA ARG A 124 -24.13 24.81 1.54
C ARG A 124 -23.66 23.36 1.36
N LEU A 125 -23.12 22.74 2.41
CA LEU A 125 -22.78 21.31 2.42
C LEU A 125 -24.02 20.42 2.22
N ASP A 126 -25.19 20.78 2.75
CA ASP A 126 -26.46 20.06 2.55
C ASP A 126 -26.90 20.09 1.08
N ALA A 127 -26.76 21.26 0.43
CA ALA A 127 -27.06 21.41 -0.99
C ALA A 127 -26.13 20.53 -1.84
N LEU A 128 -24.82 20.58 -1.60
CA LEU A 128 -23.84 19.74 -2.28
C LEU A 128 -24.06 18.25 -2.00
N THR A 129 -24.42 17.89 -0.77
CA THR A 129 -24.77 16.52 -0.38
C THR A 129 -25.93 16.00 -1.19
N SER A 130 -26.99 16.80 -1.36
CA SER A 130 -28.14 16.43 -2.17
C SER A 130 -27.74 16.20 -3.63
N THR A 131 -26.94 17.08 -4.22
CA THR A 131 -26.43 16.92 -5.59
C THR A 131 -25.60 15.65 -5.76
N VAL A 132 -24.64 15.41 -4.88
CA VAL A 132 -23.76 14.24 -4.92
C VAL A 132 -24.55 12.95 -4.74
N PHE A 133 -25.50 12.93 -3.81
CA PHE A 133 -26.35 11.77 -3.56
C PHE A 133 -27.17 11.40 -4.80
N TRP A 134 -27.83 12.36 -5.44
CA TRP A 134 -28.62 12.09 -6.64
C TRP A 134 -27.76 11.64 -7.82
N GLU A 135 -26.55 12.19 -7.96
CA GLU A 135 -25.61 11.75 -8.99
C GLU A 135 -25.17 10.29 -8.77
N LEU A 136 -24.84 9.91 -7.53
CA LEU A 136 -24.53 8.51 -7.17
C LEU A 136 -25.72 7.58 -7.40
N ALA A 137 -26.92 8.00 -6.98
CA ALA A 137 -28.14 7.22 -7.13
C ALA A 137 -28.44 6.96 -8.62
N SER A 138 -28.23 7.96 -9.50
CA SER A 138 -28.37 7.81 -10.95
C SER A 138 -27.40 6.79 -11.56
N GLN A 139 -26.29 6.51 -10.88
CA GLN A 139 -25.28 5.51 -11.27
C GLN A 139 -25.51 4.15 -10.57
N GLY A 140 -26.64 3.97 -9.89
CA GLY A 140 -27.04 2.71 -9.25
C GLY A 140 -26.62 2.56 -7.79
N PHE A 141 -25.99 3.58 -7.20
CA PHE A 141 -25.51 3.57 -5.81
C PHE A 141 -26.47 4.32 -4.89
N GLY A 142 -27.61 3.71 -4.55
CA GLY A 142 -28.56 4.23 -3.57
C GLY A 142 -28.55 3.46 -2.24
N GLY A 143 -29.22 4.02 -1.22
CA GLY A 143 -29.42 3.37 0.08
C GLY A 143 -28.10 3.11 0.82
N GLU A 144 -27.95 1.90 1.37
CA GLU A 144 -26.76 1.48 2.16
C GLU A 144 -25.47 1.38 1.35
N ARG A 145 -25.56 1.43 0.02
CA ARG A 145 -24.38 1.45 -0.88
C ARG A 145 -23.82 2.85 -1.09
N ALA A 146 -24.50 3.89 -0.64
CA ALA A 146 -23.99 5.26 -0.72
C ALA A 146 -23.47 5.69 0.66
N LYS A 147 -22.23 6.16 0.69
CA LYS A 147 -21.66 6.91 1.83
C LYS A 147 -21.40 8.34 1.37
N ILE A 148 -21.76 9.32 2.19
CA ILE A 148 -21.46 10.72 1.93
C ILE A 148 -20.47 11.20 3.00
N GLU A 149 -19.43 11.89 2.56
CA GLU A 149 -18.41 12.50 3.40
C GLU A 149 -18.37 14.00 3.11
N ARG A 150 -18.42 14.83 4.16
CA ARG A 150 -18.48 16.29 4.09
C ARG A 150 -17.19 16.88 4.64
N TYR A 151 -16.59 17.77 3.88
CA TYR A 151 -15.28 18.33 4.16
C TYR A 151 -15.28 19.85 4.12
N LEU A 152 -14.48 20.44 5.00
CA LEU A 152 -14.06 21.83 4.92
C LEU A 152 -12.54 21.85 4.71
N ASN A 153 -12.07 22.59 3.71
CA ASN A 153 -10.64 22.89 3.59
C ASN A 153 -10.34 24.12 4.44
N MET A 154 -9.58 23.91 5.52
CA MET A 154 -9.44 24.86 6.62
C MET A 154 -7.97 25.21 6.84
N ARG A 155 -7.70 26.46 7.19
CA ARG A 155 -6.36 26.91 7.58
C ARG A 155 -6.42 27.98 8.65
N TRP A 156 -5.30 28.22 9.31
CA TRP A 156 -5.15 29.41 10.13
C TRP A 156 -5.02 30.66 9.27
N GLU A 157 -5.62 31.75 9.71
CA GLU A 157 -5.48 33.05 9.06
C GLU A 157 -4.00 33.47 8.90
N GLY A 158 -3.66 33.95 7.71
CA GLY A 158 -2.29 34.34 7.36
C GLY A 158 -1.31 33.17 7.23
N THR A 159 -1.80 31.94 7.01
CA THR A 159 -1.01 30.80 6.56
C THR A 159 -1.43 30.38 5.16
N ASP A 160 -0.57 29.66 4.42
CA ASP A 160 -0.85 29.24 3.04
C ASP A 160 -1.23 27.75 2.92
N THR A 161 -1.24 27.01 4.04
CA THR A 161 -1.50 25.56 4.04
C THR A 161 -2.88 25.25 4.59
N ALA A 162 -3.79 24.81 3.72
CA ALA A 162 -5.10 24.29 4.08
C ALA A 162 -5.06 22.78 4.31
N LEU A 163 -5.80 22.33 5.32
CA LEU A 163 -6.03 20.93 5.63
C LEU A 163 -7.48 20.56 5.29
N MET A 164 -7.66 19.40 4.66
CA MET A 164 -8.98 18.85 4.34
C MET A 164 -9.55 18.15 5.57
N ILE A 165 -10.57 18.75 6.18
CA ILE A 165 -11.13 18.30 7.46
C ILE A 165 -12.48 17.65 7.22
N LEU A 166 -12.58 16.36 7.54
CA LEU A 166 -13.83 15.62 7.55
C LEU A 166 -14.67 16.04 8.76
N GLY A 167 -15.97 16.27 8.56
CA GLY A 167 -16.90 16.50 9.66
C GLY A 167 -16.97 15.26 10.57
N SER A 168 -16.87 15.45 11.89
CA SER A 168 -16.90 14.34 12.84
C SER A 168 -18.25 13.62 12.81
N GLU A 169 -18.28 12.34 12.44
CA GLU A 169 -19.33 11.42 12.89
C GLU A 169 -19.00 11.07 14.36
N LYS A 170 -19.73 11.60 15.34
CA LYS A 170 -19.59 11.04 16.70
C LYS A 170 -20.14 9.63 16.66
N SER A 171 -19.26 8.67 16.91
CA SER A 171 -19.52 7.23 17.05
C SER A 171 -20.86 6.94 17.72
N GLY A 172 -21.85 6.55 16.92
CA GLY A 172 -23.22 6.28 17.36
C GLY A 172 -24.00 5.47 16.35
N ALA A 173 -23.58 4.21 16.12
CA ALA A 173 -24.32 3.16 15.45
C ALA A 173 -24.68 3.35 13.96
N SER A 174 -24.00 2.56 13.12
CA SER A 174 -24.57 1.76 12.02
C SER A 174 -26.02 2.10 11.60
N GLY A 175 -26.15 2.66 10.41
CA GLY A 175 -27.31 2.43 9.55
C GLY A 175 -28.62 3.09 9.99
N LYS A 176 -28.83 4.33 9.55
CA LYS A 176 -30.19 4.78 9.20
C LYS A 176 -30.21 5.16 7.73
N THR A 177 -30.66 4.19 6.95
CA THR A 177 -31.21 4.39 5.62
C THR A 177 -32.27 5.49 5.68
N GLY A 178 -32.13 6.50 4.83
CA GLY A 178 -33.07 7.61 4.76
C GLY A 178 -34.44 7.14 4.31
N THR A 179 -35.41 7.11 5.23
CA THR A 179 -36.79 7.47 4.90
C THR A 179 -36.98 8.92 5.31
N ALA A 180 -37.33 9.76 4.33
CA ALA A 180 -37.69 11.15 4.55
C ALA A 180 -38.83 11.23 5.57
N GLY A 181 -38.56 11.79 6.75
CA GLY A 181 -39.59 12.04 7.75
C GLY A 181 -39.06 12.08 9.18
N HIS A 182 -39.14 13.27 9.77
CA HIS A 182 -39.08 13.61 11.18
C HIS A 182 -37.70 13.85 11.81
N ALA A 183 -37.60 15.06 12.38
CA ALA A 183 -36.45 15.66 13.04
C ALA A 183 -35.82 14.74 14.07
N GLN A 184 -34.51 14.53 13.95
CA GLN A 184 -33.68 13.79 14.90
C GLN A 184 -32.54 14.72 15.32
N GLU A 185 -32.32 14.80 16.63
CA GLU A 185 -31.46 15.75 17.36
C GLU A 185 -30.10 16.03 16.66
N ASP A 186 -29.74 17.31 16.57
CA ASP A 186 -28.57 17.86 15.90
C ASP A 186 -27.25 17.17 16.31
N GLU A 187 -26.82 16.15 15.57
CA GLU A 187 -25.43 15.72 15.52
C GLU A 187 -24.61 16.82 14.81
N LYS A 188 -24.18 17.82 15.59
CA LYS A 188 -23.41 18.94 15.04
C LYS A 188 -22.01 18.50 14.64
N GLU A 189 -21.70 18.64 13.36
CA GLU A 189 -20.36 18.49 12.80
C GLU A 189 -19.39 19.47 13.49
N ASP A 190 -18.34 18.97 14.15
CA ASP A 190 -17.35 19.81 14.86
C ASP A 190 -16.03 19.91 14.08
N TYR A 191 -16.08 20.67 12.99
CA TYR A 191 -14.93 20.91 12.12
C TYR A 191 -13.78 21.66 12.82
N GLU A 192 -14.07 22.51 13.82
CA GLU A 192 -13.03 23.27 14.52
C GLU A 192 -12.16 22.35 15.37
N THR A 193 -12.77 21.42 16.11
CA THR A 193 -12.05 20.44 16.91
C THR A 193 -11.24 19.50 16.02
N GLU A 194 -11.84 18.98 14.94
CA GLU A 194 -11.13 18.09 14.00
C GLU A 194 -9.98 18.80 13.28
N PHE A 195 -10.14 20.07 12.91
CA PHE A 195 -9.05 20.87 12.35
C PHE A 195 -7.89 21.00 13.32
N LYS A 196 -8.14 21.36 14.59
CA LYS A 196 -7.08 21.49 15.60
C LYS A 196 -6.38 20.15 15.85
N ARG A 197 -7.13 19.03 15.85
CA ARG A 197 -6.56 17.69 15.98
C ARG A 197 -5.62 17.38 14.81
N ALA A 198 -6.13 17.47 13.57
CA ALA A 198 -5.36 17.20 12.36
C ALA A 198 -4.14 18.12 12.22
N TYR A 199 -4.28 19.42 12.53
CA TYR A 199 -3.18 20.37 12.48
C TYR A 199 -2.09 20.06 13.50
N LYS A 200 -2.46 19.64 14.72
CA LYS A 200 -1.48 19.24 15.74
C LYS A 200 -0.79 17.93 15.39
N GLU A 201 -1.49 16.99 14.77
CA GLU A 201 -0.89 15.74 14.25
C GLU A 201 0.13 16.04 13.13
N GLU A 202 -0.22 16.92 12.19
CA GLU A 202 0.63 17.26 11.04
C GLU A 202 1.83 18.14 11.43
N PHE A 203 1.63 19.15 12.29
CA PHE A 203 2.63 20.19 12.56
C PHE A 203 3.17 20.21 14.00
N GLY A 204 2.55 19.50 14.95
CA GLY A 204 2.99 19.39 16.34
C GLY A 204 2.63 20.55 17.27
N PHE A 205 1.97 21.60 16.77
CA PHE A 205 1.57 22.79 17.56
C PHE A 205 0.24 23.38 17.07
N LEU A 206 -0.29 24.37 17.79
CA LEU A 206 -1.47 25.16 17.37
C LEU A 206 -1.10 26.65 17.34
N LEU A 207 -1.77 27.40 16.46
CA LEU A 207 -1.60 28.85 16.40
C LEU A 207 -2.66 29.56 17.25
N GLU A 208 -2.27 29.99 18.44
CA GLU A 208 -3.14 30.72 19.35
C GLU A 208 -3.49 32.12 18.81
N GLY A 209 -4.70 32.60 19.11
CA GLY A 209 -5.16 33.95 18.76
C GLY A 209 -5.47 34.19 17.28
N LYS A 210 -5.26 33.20 16.41
CA LYS A 210 -5.63 33.27 14.99
C LYS A 210 -7.02 32.69 14.75
N LYS A 211 -7.73 33.24 13.77
CA LYS A 211 -8.99 32.65 13.28
C LYS A 211 -8.69 31.49 12.34
N ILE A 212 -9.65 30.58 12.23
CA ILE A 212 -9.62 29.51 11.24
C ILE A 212 -10.51 29.93 10.08
N THR A 213 -9.95 29.92 8.88
CA THR A 213 -10.63 30.27 7.63
C THR A 213 -10.92 29.01 6.83
N VAL A 214 -12.12 28.96 6.25
CA VAL A 214 -12.54 27.95 5.28
C VAL A 214 -12.30 28.50 3.88
N ASP A 215 -11.40 27.87 3.13
CA ASP A 215 -11.08 28.25 1.75
C ASP A 215 -12.05 27.62 0.73
N ASP A 216 -12.63 26.47 1.06
CA ASP A 216 -13.69 25.84 0.27
C ASP A 216 -14.44 24.77 1.06
N ILE A 217 -15.61 24.41 0.54
CA ILE A 217 -16.45 23.33 1.03
C ILE A 217 -16.48 22.21 -0.01
N LYS A 218 -16.42 20.96 0.44
CA LYS A 218 -16.36 19.79 -0.44
C LYS A 218 -17.26 18.69 0.09
N VAL A 219 -17.99 18.04 -0.81
CA VAL A 219 -18.72 16.81 -0.51
C VAL A 219 -18.25 15.70 -1.44
N ARG A 220 -17.93 14.56 -0.84
CA ARG A 220 -17.54 13.33 -1.53
C ARG A 220 -18.60 12.27 -1.30
N GLY A 221 -19.16 11.75 -2.37
CA GLY A 221 -20.00 10.57 -2.36
C GLY A 221 -19.18 9.36 -2.75
N ILE A 222 -19.35 8.26 -2.02
CA ILE A 222 -18.73 6.97 -2.27
C ILE A 222 -19.83 5.94 -2.47
N GLY A 223 -19.94 5.42 -3.69
CA GLY A 223 -20.77 4.29 -4.05
C GLY A 223 -20.00 2.99 -3.88
N LYS A 224 -20.37 2.17 -2.89
CA LYS A 224 -19.74 0.88 -2.62
C LYS A 224 -20.00 -0.10 -3.74
N THR A 225 -18.94 -0.52 -4.43
CA THR A 225 -19.04 -1.49 -5.54
C THR A 225 -19.28 -2.90 -5.01
N TYR A 226 -18.67 -3.25 -3.87
CA TYR A 226 -18.78 -4.56 -3.24
C TYR A 226 -19.37 -4.44 -1.83
N ALA A 227 -20.14 -5.45 -1.40
CA ALA A 227 -20.73 -5.49 -0.06
C ALA A 227 -19.67 -5.68 1.03
N SER A 228 -18.58 -6.38 0.72
CA SER A 228 -17.46 -6.63 1.63
C SER A 228 -16.16 -6.79 0.84
N LEU A 229 -15.07 -6.25 1.37
CA LEU A 229 -13.72 -6.54 0.89
C LEU A 229 -13.28 -7.93 1.38
N PRO A 230 -12.36 -8.60 0.66
CA PRO A 230 -11.76 -9.85 1.12
C PRO A 230 -10.99 -9.66 2.44
N ALA A 231 -10.70 -10.78 3.11
CA ALA A 231 -9.93 -10.78 4.34
C ALA A 231 -8.55 -10.14 4.12
N THR A 232 -8.11 -9.33 5.07
CA THR A 232 -6.73 -8.79 5.06
C THR A 232 -5.71 -9.94 5.09
N PRO A 233 -4.48 -9.76 4.57
CA PRO A 233 -3.44 -10.78 4.63
C PRO A 233 -3.21 -11.37 6.05
N PHE A 234 -3.33 -10.53 7.08
CA PHE A 234 -3.20 -10.96 8.48
C PHE A 234 -4.39 -11.79 8.99
N GLN A 235 -5.60 -11.52 8.52
CA GLN A 235 -6.76 -12.35 8.81
C GLN A 235 -6.66 -13.68 8.07
N ALA A 236 -6.30 -13.64 6.78
CA ALA A 236 -6.08 -14.84 5.97
C ALA A 236 -5.02 -15.76 6.60
N LEU A 237 -3.88 -15.20 7.04
CA LEU A 237 -2.84 -15.98 7.71
C LEU A 237 -3.34 -16.64 8.99
N ARG A 238 -4.09 -15.92 9.84
CA ARG A 238 -4.66 -16.49 11.07
C ARG A 238 -5.61 -17.66 10.79
N ASN A 239 -6.40 -17.56 9.72
CA ASN A 239 -7.36 -18.60 9.35
C ASN A 239 -6.67 -19.91 8.90
N ILE A 240 -5.45 -19.83 8.36
CA ILE A 240 -4.73 -20.98 7.81
C ILE A 240 -3.56 -21.44 8.68
N GLN A 241 -3.28 -20.74 9.79
CA GLN A 241 -2.08 -20.97 10.60
C GLN A 241 -1.96 -22.40 11.13
N SER A 242 -3.07 -23.05 11.48
CA SER A 242 -3.10 -24.45 11.94
C SER A 242 -2.89 -25.48 10.83
N ASN A 243 -3.03 -25.06 9.57
CA ASN A 243 -3.05 -25.95 8.39
C ASN A 243 -1.86 -25.71 7.46
N LEU A 244 -0.82 -25.00 7.94
CA LEU A 244 0.38 -24.75 7.16
C LEU A 244 1.12 -26.07 6.90
N ARG A 245 1.44 -26.33 5.63
CA ARG A 245 2.15 -27.54 5.20
C ARG A 245 3.20 -27.22 4.14
N PRO A 246 4.29 -27.99 4.02
CA PRO A 246 5.20 -27.85 2.88
C PRO A 246 4.45 -28.17 1.57
N ALA A 247 4.72 -27.40 0.51
CA ALA A 247 4.22 -27.74 -0.83
C ALA A 247 4.87 -29.05 -1.32
N PRO A 248 4.12 -29.98 -1.93
CA PRO A 248 4.69 -31.23 -2.46
C PRO A 248 5.69 -30.97 -3.60
N GLU A 249 6.88 -31.59 -3.55
CA GLU A 249 7.90 -31.47 -4.61
C GLU A 249 7.39 -31.90 -6.00
N ALA A 250 6.36 -32.74 -6.06
CA ALA A 250 5.72 -33.13 -7.33
C ALA A 250 5.09 -31.95 -8.11
N LYS A 251 4.89 -30.79 -7.46
CA LYS A 251 4.42 -29.55 -8.10
C LYS A 251 5.55 -28.69 -8.69
N ILE A 252 6.81 -29.10 -8.52
CA ILE A 252 7.94 -28.43 -9.17
C ILE A 252 7.86 -28.70 -10.67
N SER A 253 7.79 -27.64 -11.48
CA SER A 253 7.71 -27.78 -12.94
C SER A 253 9.08 -28.12 -13.53
N PHE A 254 10.12 -27.38 -13.14
CA PHE A 254 11.49 -27.63 -13.55
C PHE A 254 12.50 -27.00 -12.58
N HIS A 255 13.78 -27.24 -12.83
CA HIS A 255 14.88 -26.61 -12.10
C HIS A 255 15.72 -25.75 -13.04
N THR A 256 16.25 -24.65 -12.55
CA THR A 256 17.15 -23.78 -13.31
C THR A 256 18.29 -23.24 -12.46
N SER A 257 19.39 -22.83 -13.11
CA SER A 257 20.56 -22.25 -12.44
C SER A 257 20.33 -20.76 -12.19
N VAL A 258 20.41 -20.33 -10.92
CA VAL A 258 20.12 -18.96 -10.49
C VAL A 258 21.28 -18.44 -9.64
N TYR A 259 21.67 -17.18 -9.86
CA TYR A 259 22.69 -16.51 -9.05
C TYR A 259 22.04 -15.61 -7.99
N PHE A 260 22.38 -15.84 -6.73
CA PHE A 260 21.93 -15.05 -5.58
C PHE A 260 23.10 -14.29 -4.95
N ALA A 261 22.78 -13.33 -4.08
CA ALA A 261 23.78 -12.66 -3.25
C ALA A 261 24.64 -13.68 -2.46
N PRO A 262 25.90 -13.34 -2.15
CA PRO A 262 26.69 -14.09 -1.19
C PRO A 262 25.94 -14.29 0.15
N PRO A 263 26.10 -15.44 0.82
CA PRO A 263 27.06 -16.51 0.52
C PRO A 263 26.58 -17.54 -0.51
N ALA A 264 25.30 -17.52 -0.90
CA ALA A 264 24.72 -18.58 -1.72
C ALA A 264 25.28 -18.64 -3.15
N ARG A 265 25.53 -17.48 -3.77
CA ARG A 265 26.06 -17.38 -5.15
C ARG A 265 25.22 -18.22 -6.13
N ARG A 266 25.85 -18.98 -7.03
CA ARG A 266 25.18 -19.80 -8.03
C ARG A 266 24.58 -21.06 -7.40
N VAL A 267 23.27 -21.21 -7.53
CA VAL A 267 22.53 -22.43 -7.17
C VAL A 267 22.07 -23.10 -8.46
N GLU A 268 22.70 -24.23 -8.80
CA GLU A 268 22.50 -24.90 -10.10
C GLU A 268 21.10 -25.47 -10.32
N LYS A 269 20.41 -25.83 -9.23
CA LYS A 269 19.09 -26.45 -9.27
C LYS A 269 18.13 -25.71 -8.34
N THR A 270 17.77 -24.50 -8.74
CA THR A 270 16.69 -23.75 -8.07
C THR A 270 15.35 -24.27 -8.58
N PRO A 271 14.45 -24.77 -7.70
CA PRO A 271 13.15 -25.27 -8.11
C PRO A 271 12.23 -24.13 -8.56
N VAL A 272 11.50 -24.36 -9.65
CA VAL A 272 10.54 -23.42 -10.23
C VAL A 272 9.13 -23.98 -10.08
N TRP A 273 8.27 -23.21 -9.39
CA TRP A 273 6.90 -23.59 -9.04
C TRP A 273 5.91 -22.75 -9.85
N PRO A 274 4.96 -23.35 -10.57
CA PRO A 274 3.84 -22.63 -11.15
C PRO A 274 2.92 -22.11 -10.03
N LEU A 275 2.63 -20.81 -10.02
CA LEU A 275 1.76 -20.19 -9.01
C LEU A 275 0.34 -20.79 -9.00
N ALA A 276 -0.13 -21.25 -10.16
CA ALA A 276 -1.44 -21.89 -10.33
C ALA A 276 -1.56 -23.23 -9.59
N ASP A 277 -0.44 -23.94 -9.38
CA ASP A 277 -0.42 -25.27 -8.77
C ASP A 277 -0.31 -25.19 -7.23
N LEU A 278 0.07 -24.03 -6.70
CA LEU A 278 0.23 -23.79 -5.27
C LEU A 278 -1.11 -23.55 -4.59
N GLU A 279 -1.35 -24.29 -3.51
CA GLU A 279 -2.59 -24.27 -2.74
C GLU A 279 -2.48 -23.43 -1.46
N ILE A 280 -3.62 -22.97 -0.97
CA ILE A 280 -3.71 -22.22 0.27
C ILE A 280 -3.19 -23.05 1.45
N GLY A 281 -2.36 -22.40 2.27
CA GLY A 281 -1.66 -23.02 3.41
C GLY A 281 -0.39 -23.76 3.02
N GLU A 282 -0.06 -23.89 1.73
CA GLU A 282 1.25 -24.42 1.34
C GLU A 282 2.38 -23.43 1.66
N THR A 283 3.54 -23.98 1.96
CA THR A 283 4.74 -23.24 2.31
C THR A 283 5.93 -23.72 1.50
N LEU A 284 6.79 -22.78 1.14
CA LEU A 284 8.00 -23.01 0.34
C LEU A 284 9.17 -22.36 1.06
N ASN A 285 10.35 -22.96 0.98
CA ASN A 285 11.58 -22.32 1.46
C ASN A 285 12.44 -21.94 0.25
N GLY A 286 13.12 -20.80 0.34
CA GLY A 286 14.12 -20.39 -0.63
C GLY A 286 15.42 -21.18 -0.48
N PRO A 287 16.25 -21.29 -1.54
CA PRO A 287 16.07 -20.67 -2.85
C PRO A 287 14.96 -21.32 -3.67
N ALA A 288 14.08 -20.51 -4.26
CA ALA A 288 13.02 -20.97 -5.14
C ALA A 288 12.60 -19.86 -6.11
N MET A 289 11.95 -20.24 -7.21
CA MET A 289 11.24 -19.29 -8.08
C MET A 289 9.77 -19.70 -8.17
N ILE A 290 8.88 -18.71 -8.15
CA ILE A 290 7.46 -18.89 -8.39
C ILE A 290 7.10 -18.10 -9.64
N ILE A 291 6.46 -18.74 -10.62
CA ILE A 291 6.16 -18.12 -11.91
C ILE A 291 4.69 -18.27 -12.27
N ASP A 292 4.17 -17.32 -13.03
CA ASP A 292 2.97 -17.50 -13.84
C ASP A 292 3.21 -16.87 -15.23
N ASP A 293 2.15 -16.78 -16.04
CA ASP A 293 2.23 -16.24 -17.41
C ASP A 293 2.64 -14.76 -17.49
N THR A 294 2.69 -14.04 -16.36
CA THR A 294 2.77 -12.58 -16.29
C THR A 294 3.79 -12.03 -15.27
N GLN A 295 4.28 -12.86 -14.35
CA GLN A 295 5.25 -12.47 -13.31
C GLN A 295 6.22 -13.59 -12.95
N THR A 296 7.35 -13.18 -12.42
CA THR A 296 8.36 -14.06 -11.81
C THR A 296 8.70 -13.54 -10.44
N ILE A 297 8.62 -14.41 -9.45
CA ILE A 297 8.90 -14.10 -8.04
C ILE A 297 10.14 -14.90 -7.63
N VAL A 298 11.18 -14.19 -7.19
CA VAL A 298 12.44 -14.78 -6.77
C VAL A 298 12.48 -14.86 -5.25
N ILE A 299 12.57 -16.08 -4.72
CA ILE A 299 12.65 -16.35 -3.29
C ILE A 299 14.09 -16.64 -2.94
N VAL A 300 14.70 -15.73 -2.19
CA VAL A 300 16.11 -15.81 -1.77
C VAL A 300 16.33 -16.95 -0.76
N PRO A 301 17.53 -17.55 -0.71
CA PRO A 301 17.90 -18.50 0.33
C PRO A 301 17.56 -18.00 1.73
N GLY A 302 17.03 -18.88 2.59
CA GLY A 302 16.62 -18.56 3.97
C GLY A 302 15.21 -17.97 4.11
N ALA A 303 14.64 -17.42 3.04
CA ALA A 303 13.27 -16.93 3.06
C ALA A 303 12.24 -18.07 3.06
N LYS A 304 11.06 -17.80 3.61
CA LYS A 304 9.91 -18.70 3.61
C LYS A 304 8.70 -18.03 2.96
N VAL A 305 8.01 -18.73 2.09
CA VAL A 305 6.74 -18.31 1.49
C VAL A 305 5.59 -19.04 2.16
N ILE A 306 4.49 -18.32 2.37
CA ILE A 306 3.19 -18.86 2.78
C ILE A 306 2.19 -18.47 1.69
N VAL A 307 1.54 -19.47 1.09
CA VAL A 307 0.52 -19.29 0.07
C VAL A 307 -0.81 -19.02 0.75
N MET A 308 -1.41 -17.86 0.47
CA MET A 308 -2.72 -17.45 0.98
C MET A 308 -3.68 -17.25 -0.19
N GLU A 309 -4.96 -17.02 0.12
CA GLU A 309 -6.04 -16.86 -0.87
C GLU A 309 -5.69 -15.84 -1.96
N GLU A 310 -5.41 -14.60 -1.56
CA GLU A 310 -5.21 -13.49 -2.51
C GLU A 310 -3.74 -13.12 -2.72
N CYS A 311 -2.83 -13.65 -1.89
CA CYS A 311 -1.43 -13.25 -1.93
C CYS A 311 -0.48 -14.31 -1.39
N LEU A 312 0.81 -14.09 -1.67
CA LEU A 312 1.92 -14.77 -1.06
C LEU A 312 2.49 -13.87 0.03
N LEU A 313 2.68 -14.42 1.22
CA LEU A 313 3.45 -13.78 2.29
C LEU A 313 4.85 -14.38 2.30
N ILE A 314 5.87 -13.54 2.10
CA ILE A 314 7.28 -13.94 2.19
C ILE A 314 7.84 -13.40 3.50
N LEU A 315 8.45 -14.30 4.27
CA LEU A 315 9.14 -14.03 5.52
C LEU A 315 10.65 -14.14 5.27
N LEU A 316 11.40 -13.10 5.61
CA LEU A 316 12.86 -13.08 5.54
C LEU A 316 13.49 -13.47 6.89
N ASP A 317 14.76 -13.86 6.85
CA ASP A 317 15.52 -14.47 7.95
C ASP A 317 15.16 -13.97 9.36
N GLY A 318 14.84 -14.92 10.24
CA GLY A 318 14.58 -14.68 11.68
C GLY A 318 13.15 -14.24 12.04
N ASP A 319 12.24 -14.09 11.07
CA ASP A 319 10.81 -13.89 11.36
C ASP A 319 10.09 -15.24 11.50
N VAL A 320 9.75 -15.63 12.74
CA VAL A 320 9.00 -16.86 13.06
C VAL A 320 7.49 -16.74 12.78
N GLY A 321 7.07 -15.68 12.08
CA GLY A 321 5.68 -15.36 11.81
C GLY A 321 5.13 -14.30 12.76
N LEU A 322 3.81 -14.11 12.74
CA LEU A 322 3.12 -13.05 13.48
C LEU A 322 3.09 -13.35 14.99
N THR A 323 4.13 -12.97 15.73
CA THR A 323 4.08 -12.83 17.20
C THR A 323 3.58 -11.46 17.65
N GLY A 324 3.19 -10.59 16.71
CA GLY A 324 2.61 -9.27 17.00
C GLY A 324 1.17 -9.39 17.47
N LYS A 325 0.88 -8.93 18.70
CA LYS A 325 -0.48 -8.76 19.20
C LYS A 325 -1.27 -7.84 18.26
N PRO A 326 -2.59 -8.05 18.08
CA PRO A 326 -3.46 -7.19 17.28
C PRO A 326 -3.77 -5.84 17.96
N GLY A 327 -2.72 -5.16 18.45
CA GLY A 327 -2.80 -3.87 19.15
C GLY A 327 -2.03 -2.73 18.46
N ASP A 328 -1.00 -3.03 17.66
CA ASP A 328 -0.12 -2.00 17.07
C ASP A 328 -0.59 -1.49 15.70
N ALA A 329 -1.81 -1.82 15.28
CA ALA A 329 -2.41 -1.36 14.02
C ALA A 329 -3.63 -0.43 14.23
N LYS A 330 -3.79 0.10 15.44
CA LYS A 330 -4.58 1.30 15.69
C LYS A 330 -3.61 2.36 16.20
N GLU A 331 -3.61 3.52 15.55
CA GLU A 331 -2.68 4.65 15.76
C GLU A 331 -1.39 4.57 14.91
N SER A 332 -1.56 4.80 13.61
CA SER A 332 -0.59 5.50 12.76
C SER A 332 -1.31 6.09 11.55
#